data_AF-A0A087UNT1-F1
#
_entry.id   AF-A0A087UNT1-F1
#
_cell.length_a   1.000
_cell.length_b   1.000
_cell.length_c   1.000
_cell.angle_alpha   90.00
_cell.angle_beta   90.00
_cell.angle_gamma   90.00
#
_symmetry.space_group_name_H-M   'P 1'
#
loop_
_entity.id
_entity.type
_entity.pdbx_description
1 polymer ?
#
loop_
_entity_poly.entity_id
_entity_poly.type
_entity_poly.pdbx_seq_one_letter_code
_entity_poly.pdbx_strand_id
1 'polypeptide(L)'
;MVNIFVYLVSLAICFRETTSDVLRGEKEGYYAFEEAPSRLMRPPQVRKPPYMMSNVPCPSGEGPYSKRPSPKFTLCGDLNKGFIPLNPLGHDFSGQPYPFELIKNKTLIFLSK
;
A
#
# COMPACT_ATOMS: atom_id res chain seq x y z
N MET A 1 1.10 49.18 5.12
CA MET A 1 2.43 48.61 4.79
C MET A 1 2.94 47.57 5.80
N VAL A 2 2.67 47.72 7.11
CA VAL A 2 3.19 46.81 8.16
C VAL A 2 2.70 45.36 8.03
N ASN A 3 1.43 45.13 7.65
CA ASN A 3 0.87 43.77 7.53
C ASN A 3 1.57 42.89 6.47
N ILE A 4 1.92 43.45 5.30
CA ILE A 4 2.58 42.67 4.23
C ILE A 4 3.97 42.20 4.67
N PHE A 5 4.72 43.05 5.37
CA PHE A 5 6.06 42.68 5.83
C PHE A 5 6.01 41.58 6.89
N VAL A 6 5.02 41.62 7.80
CA VAL A 6 4.78 40.56 8.79
C VAL A 6 4.40 39.23 8.13
N TYR A 7 3.51 39.25 7.12
CA TYR A 7 3.15 38.05 6.37
C TYR A 7 4.35 37.45 5.64
N LEU A 8 5.16 38.28 4.96
CA LEU A 8 6.36 37.82 4.25
C LEU A 8 7.41 37.23 5.18
N VAL A 9 7.62 37.85 6.36
CA VAL A 9 8.54 37.33 7.37
C VAL A 9 8.01 36.01 7.95
N SER A 10 6.71 35.89 8.23
CA SER A 10 6.11 34.64 8.73
C SER A 10 6.17 33.49 7.71
N LEU A 11 5.96 33.77 6.42
CA LEU A 11 6.10 32.79 5.34
C LEU A 11 7.56 32.32 5.18
N ALA A 12 8.52 33.24 5.28
CA ALA A 12 9.94 32.93 5.17
C ALA A 12 10.46 32.10 6.36
N ILE A 13 9.94 32.33 7.57
CA ILE A 13 10.31 31.56 8.76
C ILE A 13 9.74 30.14 8.67
N CYS A 14 8.48 29.97 8.24
CA CYS A 14 7.87 28.63 8.06
C CYS A 14 8.61 27.78 7.01
N PHE A 15 9.13 28.38 5.95
CA PHE A 15 9.85 27.66 4.88
C PHE A 15 11.26 27.19 5.29
N ARG A 16 11.88 27.82 6.30
CA ARG A 16 13.27 27.52 6.68
C ARG A 16 13.41 26.25 7.53
N GLU A 17 12.44 25.96 8.39
CA GLU A 17 12.53 24.78 9.28
C GLU A 17 12.41 23.47 8.51
N THR A 18 11.49 23.39 7.54
CA THR A 18 11.24 22.13 6.80
C THR A 18 12.34 21.75 5.79
N THR A 19 13.14 22.71 5.32
CA THR A 19 14.15 22.46 4.30
C THR A 19 15.49 21.98 4.87
N SER A 20 15.79 22.32 6.13
CA SER A 20 17.06 21.98 6.79
C SER A 20 17.17 20.49 7.10
N ASP A 21 16.11 19.85 7.61
CA ASP A 21 16.15 18.44 8.02
C ASP A 21 16.23 17.49 6.83
N VAL A 22 15.52 17.81 5.73
CA VAL A 22 15.60 17.05 4.48
C VAL A 22 17.01 17.07 3.90
N LEU A 23 17.65 18.25 3.88
CA LEU A 23 19.00 18.42 3.34
C LEU A 23 20.08 17.77 4.21
N ARG A 24 19.83 17.65 5.52
CA ARG A 24 20.72 16.95 6.47
C ARG A 24 20.66 15.44 6.26
N GLY A 25 19.47 14.87 6.13
CA GLY A 25 19.28 13.43 5.91
C GLY A 25 19.91 12.91 4.61
N GLU A 26 19.81 13.69 3.53
CA GLU A 26 20.44 13.35 2.24
C GLU A 26 21.97 13.25 2.35
N LYS A 27 22.61 14.08 3.19
CA LYS A 27 24.07 14.09 3.38
C LYS A 27 24.57 12.98 4.30
N GLU A 28 23.80 12.63 5.33
CA GLU A 28 24.18 11.61 6.31
C GLU A 28 23.74 10.19 5.90
N GLY A 29 23.09 10.06 4.73
CA GLY A 29 22.71 8.77 4.13
C GLY A 29 21.51 8.10 4.80
N TYR A 30 20.77 8.82 5.65
CA TYR A 30 19.53 8.36 6.25
C TYR A 30 18.45 9.43 6.14
N TYR A 31 17.26 9.05 5.72
CA TYR A 31 16.11 9.94 5.77
C TYR A 31 15.55 9.97 7.19
N ALA A 32 15.17 11.15 7.68
CA ALA A 32 14.44 11.25 8.94
C ALA A 32 13.08 10.56 8.80
N PHE A 33 12.66 9.81 9.81
CA PHE A 33 11.30 9.26 9.85
C PHE A 33 10.32 10.41 10.07
N GLU A 34 9.45 10.65 9.10
CA GLU A 34 8.31 11.55 9.26
C GLU A 34 7.15 10.81 9.91
N GLU A 35 6.53 11.43 10.90
CA GLU A 35 5.33 10.89 11.53
C GLU A 35 4.16 10.93 10.55
N ALA A 36 3.43 9.82 10.43
CA ALA A 36 2.26 9.78 9.57
C ALA A 36 1.20 10.78 10.05
N PRO A 37 0.51 11.50 9.16
CA PRO A 37 -0.55 12.41 9.55
C PRO A 37 -1.61 11.65 10.36
N SER A 38 -2.20 12.29 11.37
CA SER A 38 -3.10 11.65 12.36
C SER A 38 -4.26 10.85 11.73
N ARG A 39 -4.73 11.23 10.54
CA ARG A 39 -5.75 10.50 9.76
C ARG A 39 -5.29 9.11 9.28
N LEU A 40 -3.98 8.91 9.10
CA LEU A 40 -3.35 7.67 8.64
C LEU A 40 -2.66 6.87 9.76
N MET A 41 -2.66 7.38 11.01
CA MET A 41 -2.06 6.66 12.15
C MET A 41 -2.69 5.30 12.44
N ARG A 42 -3.96 5.08 12.05
CA ARG A 42 -4.59 3.76 12.17
C ARG A 42 -4.49 3.03 10.83
N PRO A 43 -3.76 1.90 10.76
CA PRO A 43 -3.80 1.05 9.58
C PRO A 43 -5.24 0.68 9.24
N PRO A 44 -5.57 0.53 7.94
CA PRO A 44 -6.88 0.05 7.53
C PRO A 44 -7.15 -1.30 8.18
N GLN A 45 -8.32 -1.40 8.82
CA GLN A 45 -8.74 -2.63 9.49
C GLN A 45 -9.28 -3.60 8.45
N VAL A 46 -8.63 -4.75 8.36
CA VAL A 46 -8.98 -5.83 7.44
C VAL A 46 -9.79 -6.89 8.19
N ARG A 47 -10.77 -7.51 7.52
CA ARG A 47 -11.55 -8.60 8.12
C ARG A 47 -10.62 -9.78 8.42
N LYS A 48 -10.80 -10.43 9.57
CA LYS A 48 -10.04 -11.64 9.89
C LYS A 48 -10.47 -12.80 8.97
N PRO A 49 -9.56 -13.72 8.61
CA PRO A 49 -9.91 -14.93 7.88
C PRO A 49 -10.92 -15.79 8.68
N PRO A 50 -11.74 -16.64 8.02
CA PRO A 50 -11.63 -17.06 6.62
C PRO A 50 -12.24 -16.08 5.61
N TYR A 51 -11.59 -15.95 4.46
CA TYR A 51 -12.08 -15.20 3.32
C TYR A 51 -12.91 -16.10 2.41
N MET A 52 -13.93 -15.52 1.77
CA MET A 52 -14.81 -16.21 0.83
C MET A 52 -14.31 -16.04 -0.61
N MET A 53 -14.30 -17.13 -1.36
CA MET A 53 -14.03 -17.07 -2.80
C MET A 53 -15.24 -16.47 -3.52
N SER A 54 -14.98 -15.63 -4.51
CA SER A 54 -15.99 -15.02 -5.36
C SER A 54 -15.74 -15.36 -6.82
N ASN A 55 -16.82 -15.47 -7.59
CA ASN A 55 -16.75 -15.69 -9.04
C ASN A 55 -16.54 -14.38 -9.82
N VAL A 56 -16.28 -13.27 -9.11
CA VAL A 56 -16.07 -11.96 -9.72
C VAL A 56 -14.64 -11.91 -10.26
N PRO A 57 -14.43 -11.57 -11.54
CA PRO A 57 -13.11 -11.38 -12.07
C PRO A 57 -12.42 -10.21 -11.36
N CYS A 58 -11.13 -10.36 -11.11
CA CYS A 58 -10.27 -9.26 -10.73
C CYS A 58 -10.47 -8.08 -11.69
N PRO A 59 -10.72 -6.84 -11.20
CA PRO A 59 -10.81 -5.68 -12.07
C PRO A 59 -9.45 -5.46 -12.74
N SER A 60 -9.34 -5.87 -13.99
CA SER A 60 -8.24 -5.51 -14.86
C SER A 60 -8.35 -4.02 -15.16
N GLY A 61 -7.24 -3.28 -15.01
CA GLY A 61 -7.17 -1.90 -15.49
C GLY A 61 -7.67 -1.83 -16.94
N GLU A 62 -8.57 -0.89 -17.19
CA GLU A 62 -9.46 -0.87 -18.36
C GLU A 62 -8.76 -1.13 -19.71
N GLY A 63 -9.27 -2.11 -20.47
CA GLY A 63 -9.15 -2.19 -21.93
C GLY A 63 -8.51 -3.47 -22.50
N PRO A 64 -8.90 -3.88 -23.73
CA PRO A 64 -8.36 -5.06 -24.43
C PRO A 64 -6.87 -4.97 -24.81
N TYR A 65 -6.18 -3.89 -24.43
CA TYR A 65 -4.79 -3.60 -24.80
C TYR A 65 -3.86 -3.21 -23.63
N SER A 66 -4.25 -3.36 -22.36
CA SER A 66 -3.28 -3.17 -21.27
C SER A 66 -2.41 -4.41 -21.10
N LYS A 67 -1.38 -4.56 -21.95
CA LYS A 67 -0.44 -5.70 -21.96
C LYS A 67 0.34 -5.91 -20.65
N ARG A 68 0.18 -5.02 -19.66
CA ARG A 68 0.77 -5.15 -18.33
C ARG A 68 -0.26 -4.69 -17.29
N PRO A 69 -0.82 -5.57 -16.46
CA PRO A 69 -1.58 -5.12 -15.30
C PRO A 69 -0.65 -4.26 -14.45
N SER A 70 -1.08 -3.05 -14.11
CA SER A 70 -0.37 -2.21 -13.12
C SER A 70 -0.09 -3.05 -11.87
N PRO A 71 1.03 -2.84 -11.15
CA PRO A 71 1.26 -3.44 -9.83
C PRO A 71 0.05 -3.30 -8.89
N LYS A 72 -0.74 -2.24 -9.07
CA LYS A 72 -2.00 -2.00 -8.35
C LYS A 72 -3.11 -3.02 -8.62
N PHE A 73 -3.06 -3.72 -9.75
CA PHE A 73 -4.02 -4.75 -10.17
C PHE A 73 -3.43 -6.17 -10.06
N THR A 74 -2.19 -6.33 -9.62
CA THR A 74 -1.57 -7.67 -9.43
C THR A 74 -2.11 -8.36 -8.18
N LEU A 75 -2.58 -7.58 -7.20
CA LEU A 75 -3.29 -8.05 -6.01
C LEU A 75 -4.64 -7.36 -5.96
N CYS A 76 -5.67 -8.08 -6.35
CA CYS A 76 -7.05 -7.59 -6.32
C CYS A 76 -7.86 -8.40 -5.32
N GLY A 77 -8.82 -7.72 -4.71
CA GLY A 77 -9.66 -8.28 -3.68
C GLY A 77 -9.95 -7.23 -2.63
N ASP A 78 -11.09 -7.41 -1.96
CA ASP A 78 -11.50 -6.52 -0.88
C ASP A 78 -11.39 -7.30 0.41
N LEU A 79 -10.22 -7.21 1.05
CA LEU A 79 -9.99 -7.89 2.32
C LEU A 79 -10.86 -7.31 3.44
N ASN A 80 -11.38 -6.07 3.29
CA ASN A 80 -12.30 -5.50 4.26
C ASN A 80 -13.66 -6.20 4.21
N LYS A 81 -14.11 -6.58 3.01
CA LYS A 81 -15.33 -7.39 2.83
C LYS A 81 -15.06 -8.88 3.02
N GLY A 82 -13.81 -9.30 2.85
CA GLY A 82 -13.36 -10.68 2.97
C GLY A 82 -13.71 -11.52 1.75
N PHE A 83 -13.71 -10.92 0.55
CA PHE A 83 -13.91 -11.63 -0.72
C PHE A 83 -12.64 -11.67 -1.55
N ILE A 84 -12.34 -12.86 -2.07
CA ILE A 84 -11.21 -13.13 -2.95
C ILE A 84 -11.76 -13.30 -4.39
N PRO A 85 -11.36 -12.47 -5.36
CA PRO A 85 -11.79 -12.60 -6.75
C PRO A 85 -11.04 -13.72 -7.48
N LEU A 86 -11.46 -13.98 -8.71
CA LEU A 86 -10.74 -14.88 -9.61
C LEU A 86 -9.37 -14.29 -9.94
N ASN A 87 -8.35 -15.15 -9.98
CA ASN A 87 -6.99 -14.76 -10.31
C ASN A 87 -6.92 -14.23 -11.75
N PRO A 88 -6.43 -12.99 -11.98
CA PRO A 88 -6.32 -12.41 -13.31
C PRO A 88 -5.37 -13.18 -14.23
N LEU A 89 -4.48 -14.03 -13.67
CA LEU A 89 -3.60 -14.90 -14.44
C LEU A 89 -4.26 -16.22 -14.88
N GLY A 90 -5.48 -16.49 -14.41
CA GLY A 90 -6.22 -17.72 -14.74
C GLY A 90 -5.63 -19.00 -14.13
N HIS A 91 -4.66 -18.87 -13.21
CA HIS A 91 -4.15 -20.03 -12.49
C HIS A 91 -5.13 -20.45 -11.40
N ASP A 92 -5.35 -21.75 -11.31
CA ASP A 92 -6.10 -22.40 -10.24
C ASP A 92 -5.18 -23.36 -9.47
N PHE A 93 -5.27 -23.33 -8.15
CA PHE A 93 -4.47 -24.16 -7.26
C PHE A 93 -5.39 -25.02 -6.40
N SER A 94 -5.72 -26.22 -6.89
CA SER A 94 -6.62 -27.16 -6.21
C SER A 94 -8.03 -26.58 -5.95
N GLY A 95 -8.60 -25.87 -6.93
CA GLY A 95 -9.92 -25.25 -6.80
C GLY A 95 -9.92 -23.93 -6.01
N GLN A 96 -8.74 -23.36 -5.73
CA GLN A 96 -8.60 -22.04 -5.13
C GLN A 96 -7.89 -21.08 -6.10
N PRO A 97 -8.41 -19.84 -6.27
CA PRO A 97 -7.80 -18.85 -7.17
C PRO A 97 -6.37 -18.44 -6.74
N TYR A 98 -6.06 -18.55 -5.45
CA TYR A 98 -4.75 -18.23 -4.89
C TYR A 98 -4.26 -19.33 -3.95
N PRO A 99 -2.94 -19.64 -3.94
CA PRO A 99 -2.38 -20.79 -3.24
C PRO A 99 -2.10 -20.52 -1.75
N PHE A 100 -3.05 -19.91 -1.02
CA PHE A 100 -2.84 -19.52 0.38
C PHE A 100 -2.51 -20.71 1.29
N GLU A 101 -3.26 -21.80 1.15
CA GLU A 101 -3.04 -23.02 1.94
C GLU A 101 -1.71 -23.70 1.61
N LEU A 102 -1.33 -23.72 0.32
CA LEU A 102 -0.05 -24.27 -0.11
C LEU A 102 1.11 -23.48 0.51
N ILE A 103 1.08 -22.14 0.42
CA ILE A 103 2.10 -21.27 0.99
C ILE A 103 2.16 -21.48 2.51
N LYS A 104 1.02 -21.41 3.20
CA LYS A 104 0.94 -21.62 4.65
C LYS A 104 1.61 -22.93 5.08
N ASN A 105 1.26 -24.04 4.42
CA ASN A 105 1.79 -25.35 4.79
C ASN A 105 3.30 -25.45 4.52
N LYS A 106 3.78 -24.93 3.39
CA LYS A 106 5.21 -24.91 3.06
C LYS A 106 6.01 -24.03 4.03
N THR A 107 5.46 -22.88 4.41
CA THR A 107 6.08 -21.98 5.39
C THR A 107 6.16 -22.63 6.76
N LEU A 108 5.10 -23.29 7.23
CA LEU A 108 5.12 -24.00 8.52
C LEU A 108 6.16 -25.12 8.55
N ILE A 109 6.25 -25.92 7.48
CA ILE A 109 7.27 -26.98 7.35
C ILE A 109 8.69 -26.40 7.35
N PHE A 110 8.88 -25.26 6.70
CA PHE A 110 10.19 -24.60 6.63
C PHE A 110 10.62 -24.05 7.99
N LEU A 111 9.69 -23.38 8.71
CA LEU A 111 9.96 -22.75 10.01
C LEU A 111 9.93 -23.72 11.20
N SER A 112 9.47 -24.95 11.02
CA SER A 112 9.47 -25.97 12.07
C SER A 112 10.84 -26.67 12.25
N LYS A 113 11.86 -26.23 11.51
CA LYS A 113 13.24 -26.71 11.61
C LYS A 113 14.11 -25.68 12.31
#